data_AF-A0A452H1N7-F1
#
_entry.id   AF-A0A452H1N7-F1
#
_cell.length_a   1.000
_cell.length_b   1.000
_cell.length_c   1.000
_cell.angle_alpha   90.00
_cell.angle_beta   90.00
_cell.angle_gamma   90.00
#
_symmetry.space_group_name_H-M   'P 1'
#
loop_
_entity.id
_entity.type
_entity.pdbx_description
1 polymer ?
#
loop_
_entity_poly.entity_id
_entity_poly.type
_entity_poly.pdbx_seq_one_letter_code
_entity_poly.pdbx_strand_id
1 'polypeptide(L)'
;MVNSNYYAMDFLYVVPTSLQAARAGNVIHATLLYRKKLDGQEIKPILLMESTVPLCSAQWERMFNTSRIPGEETGKRGQPKTRNVRNSKQSAEYFRRVSS
;
A
#
# COMPACT_ATOMS: atom_id res chain seq x y z
N MET A 1 -12.24 12.83 12.07
CA MET A 1 -11.37 11.79 11.46
C MET A 1 -11.95 10.42 11.81
N VAL A 2 -13.05 10.03 11.15
CA VAL A 2 -13.73 8.75 11.42
C VAL A 2 -14.51 8.26 10.19
N ASN A 3 -15.03 9.18 9.36
CA ASN A 3 -15.91 8.82 8.24
C ASN A 3 -15.19 8.14 7.05
N SER A 4 -13.88 8.32 6.90
CA SER A 4 -13.14 7.82 5.73
C SER A 4 -11.69 7.42 6.03
N ASN A 5 -11.30 7.33 7.31
CA ASN A 5 -9.99 6.84 7.70
C ASN A 5 -10.19 5.57 8.52
N TYR A 6 -9.63 4.46 8.03
CA TYR A 6 -9.79 3.13 8.61
C TYR A 6 -8.44 2.68 9.16
N TYR A 7 -8.46 2.08 10.34
CA TYR A 7 -7.26 1.64 11.04
C TYR A 7 -7.26 0.13 11.17
N ALA A 8 -6.10 -0.47 10.95
CA ALA A 8 -5.81 -1.85 11.33
C ALA A 8 -4.92 -1.84 12.57
N MET A 9 -5.17 -2.78 13.49
CA MET A 9 -4.34 -3.00 14.66
C MET A 9 -3.49 -4.25 14.45
N ASP A 10 -2.28 -4.24 15.02
CA ASP A 10 -1.42 -5.42 15.09
C ASP A 10 -2.04 -6.49 16.03
N PHE A 11 -1.38 -7.64 16.18
CA PHE A 11 -1.87 -8.76 16.99
C PHE A 11 -2.33 -8.33 18.40
N LEU A 12 -3.64 -8.47 18.66
CA LEU A 12 -4.31 -7.98 19.88
C LEU A 12 -3.75 -8.52 21.21
N TYR A 13 -3.07 -9.67 21.18
CA TYR A 13 -2.60 -10.36 22.39
C TYR A 13 -1.13 -10.77 22.34
N VAL A 14 -0.37 -10.29 21.35
CA VAL A 14 1.05 -10.65 21.20
C VAL A 14 1.88 -9.37 21.25
N VAL A 15 2.49 -9.11 22.40
CA VAL A 15 3.42 -8.00 22.59
C VAL A 15 4.81 -8.61 22.81
N PRO A 16 5.64 -8.75 21.76
CA PRO A 16 6.92 -9.46 21.85
C PRO A 16 7.95 -8.75 22.75
N THR A 17 7.77 -7.45 22.97
CA THR A 17 8.60 -6.65 23.87
C THR A 17 7.81 -5.46 24.41
N SER A 18 8.05 -5.10 25.67
CA SER A 18 7.49 -3.89 26.30
C SER A 18 8.10 -2.60 25.75
N LEU A 19 9.30 -2.67 25.15
CA LEU A 19 10.00 -1.51 24.60
C LEU A 19 9.35 -0.99 23.32
N GLN A 20 8.72 0.19 23.39
CA GLN A 20 8.06 0.82 22.25
C GLN A 20 9.00 1.10 21.08
N ALA A 21 10.23 1.54 21.37
CA ALA A 21 11.23 1.83 20.35
C ALA A 21 11.61 0.57 19.54
N ALA A 22 11.70 -0.59 20.20
CA ALA A 22 11.99 -1.86 19.52
C ALA A 22 10.84 -2.28 18.59
N ARG A 23 9.57 -2.13 19.03
CA ARG A 23 8.40 -2.40 18.18
C ARG A 23 8.34 -1.47 16.97
N ALA A 24 8.48 -0.16 17.20
CA ALA A 24 8.50 0.84 16.13
C ALA A 24 9.64 0.58 15.13
N GLY A 25 10.85 0.28 15.63
CA GLY A 25 12.01 -0.05 14.80
C GLY A 25 11.75 -1.26 13.90
N ASN A 26 11.18 -2.34 14.43
CA ASN A 26 10.83 -3.52 13.64
C ASN A 26 9.77 -3.23 12.56
N VAL A 27 8.72 -2.48 12.90
CA VAL A 27 7.66 -2.11 11.94
C VAL A 27 8.23 -1.24 10.80
N ILE A 28 9.05 -0.24 11.13
CA ILE A 28 9.68 0.63 10.13
C ILE A 28 10.61 -0.21 9.23
N HIS A 29 11.45 -1.07 9.83
CA HIS A 29 12.37 -1.92 9.08
C HIS A 29 11.63 -2.85 8.11
N ALA A 30 10.59 -3.54 8.58
CA ALA A 30 9.77 -4.42 7.75
C ALA A 30 9.08 -3.65 6.61
N THR A 31 8.59 -2.43 6.90
CA THR A 31 7.95 -1.55 5.91
C THR A 31 8.93 -1.12 4.81
N LEU A 32 10.17 -0.78 5.16
CA LEU A 32 11.21 -0.42 4.20
C LEU A 32 11.65 -1.63 3.36
N LEU A 33 11.74 -2.82 3.95
CA LEU A 33 11.99 -4.05 3.20
C LEU A 33 10.86 -4.36 2.21
N TYR A 34 9.61 -4.19 2.62
CA TYR A 34 8.45 -4.31 1.74
C TYR A 34 8.53 -3.33 0.57
N ARG A 35 8.85 -2.07 0.85
CA ARG A 35 9.06 -1.05 -0.19
C ARG A 35 10.12 -1.48 -1.20
N LYS A 36 11.27 -1.97 -0.74
CA LYS A 36 12.35 -2.45 -1.62
C LYS A 36 11.86 -3.57 -2.55
N LYS A 37 11.13 -4.54 -2.01
CA LYS A 37 10.55 -5.65 -2.79
C LYS A 37 9.48 -5.18 -3.77
N LEU A 38 8.68 -4.19 -3.39
CA LEU A 38 7.66 -3.58 -4.25
C LEU A 38 8.30 -2.86 -5.43
N ASP A 39 9.28 -1.99 -5.17
CA ASP A 39 10.04 -1.27 -6.19
C ASP A 39 10.81 -2.25 -7.11
N GLY A 40 11.27 -3.40 -6.57
CA GLY A 40 11.93 -4.48 -7.29
C GLY A 40 11.00 -5.48 -7.99
N GLN A 41 9.67 -5.31 -7.93
CA GLN A 41 8.69 -6.26 -8.49
C GLN A 41 8.84 -7.71 -7.99
N GLU A 42 9.31 -7.91 -6.75
CA GLU A 42 9.54 -9.24 -6.16
C GLU A 42 8.32 -9.77 -5.38
N ILE A 43 7.27 -8.96 -5.22
CA ILE A 43 6.07 -9.30 -4.46
C ILE A 43 5.12 -10.11 -5.33
N LYS A 44 4.93 -11.39 -4.99
CA LYS A 44 3.97 -12.30 -5.66
C LYS A 44 2.58 -11.64 -5.80
N PRO A 45 1.88 -11.81 -6.94
CA PRO A 45 0.57 -11.22 -7.10
C PRO A 45 -0.42 -11.87 -6.14
N ILE A 46 -1.41 -11.09 -5.72
CA ILE A 46 -2.55 -11.62 -4.99
C ILE A 46 -3.48 -12.29 -6.01
N LEU A 47 -3.81 -13.55 -5.75
CA LEU A 47 -4.70 -14.34 -6.58
C LEU A 47 -6.01 -14.62 -5.81
N LEU A 48 -7.13 -14.55 -6.52
CA LEU A 48 -8.48 -14.86 -6.03
C LEU A 48 -8.89 -16.27 -6.47
N MET A 49 -9.82 -16.90 -5.73
CA MET A 49 -10.39 -18.23 -6.03
C MET A 49 -9.32 -19.32 -6.28
N GLU A 50 -8.68 -19.79 -5.20
CA GLU A 50 -7.66 -20.87 -5.24
C GLU A 50 -6.57 -20.66 -6.30
N SER A 51 -6.08 -19.42 -6.41
CA SER A 51 -4.97 -19.05 -7.30
C SER A 51 -5.31 -18.92 -8.79
N THR A 52 -6.59 -18.78 -9.15
CA THR A 52 -7.01 -18.74 -10.56
C THR A 52 -6.97 -17.34 -11.16
N VAL A 53 -7.37 -16.30 -10.39
CA VAL A 53 -7.58 -14.95 -10.96
C VAL A 53 -6.69 -13.91 -10.29
N PRO A 54 -5.73 -13.29 -11.01
CA PRO A 54 -4.88 -12.25 -10.45
C PRO A 54 -5.63 -10.93 -10.20
N LEU A 55 -5.38 -10.31 -9.04
CA LEU A 55 -5.88 -8.98 -8.70
C LEU A 55 -4.96 -7.87 -9.23
N CYS A 56 -5.57 -6.71 -9.51
CA CYS A 56 -4.84 -5.52 -9.91
C CYS A 56 -3.99 -4.95 -8.75
N SER A 57 -2.71 -4.67 -9.02
CA SER A 57 -1.76 -4.10 -8.05
C SER A 57 -1.58 -2.57 -8.15
N ALA A 58 -2.35 -1.88 -9.01
CA ALA A 58 -2.16 -0.45 -9.28
C ALA A 58 -2.32 0.44 -8.04
N GLN A 59 -3.04 -0.04 -7.04
CA GLN A 59 -3.21 0.67 -5.78
C GLN A 59 -1.92 0.74 -4.95
N TRP A 60 -1.01 -0.23 -5.09
CA TRP A 60 0.21 -0.33 -4.26
C TRP A 60 1.19 0.82 -4.53
N GLU A 61 1.15 1.40 -5.73
CA GLU A 61 1.94 2.58 -6.11
C GLU A 61 1.60 3.81 -5.25
N ARG A 62 0.47 3.79 -4.54
CA ARG A 62 0.02 4.88 -3.67
C ARG A 62 0.32 4.65 -2.20
N MET A 63 0.90 3.51 -1.81
CA MET A 63 1.13 3.18 -0.41
C MET A 63 2.19 4.07 0.26
N PHE A 64 3.15 4.57 -0.51
CA PHE A 64 4.25 5.39 -0.01
C PHE A 64 4.34 6.72 -0.73
N ASN A 65 4.78 7.77 -0.03
CA ASN A 65 5.02 9.11 -0.60
C ASN A 65 3.80 9.73 -1.30
N THR A 66 2.59 9.35 -0.90
CA THR A 66 1.36 10.00 -1.32
C THR A 66 0.70 10.71 -0.15
N SER A 67 -0.03 11.76 -0.47
CA SER A 67 -0.89 12.43 0.50
C SER A 67 -2.16 12.93 -0.21
N ARG A 68 -3.22 13.09 0.58
CA ARG A 68 -4.47 13.71 0.14
C ARG A 68 -4.31 15.22 0.24
N ILE A 69 -4.38 15.91 -0.91
CA ILE A 69 -4.45 17.36 -0.93
C ILE A 69 -5.92 17.75 -0.66
N PRO A 70 -6.21 18.61 0.32
CA PRO A 70 -7.56 19.16 0.49
C PRO A 70 -7.89 20.01 -0.75
N GLY A 71 -9.03 19.75 -1.38
CA GLY A 71 -9.51 20.53 -2.51
C GLY A 71 -10.64 21.46 -2.07
N GLU A 72 -10.73 22.63 -2.68
CA GLU A 72 -11.92 23.48 -2.60
C GLU A 72 -13.05 22.80 -3.40
N GLU A 73 -14.24 22.71 -2.80
CA GLU A 73 -15.42 22.01 -3.33
C GLU A 73 -15.85 22.55 -4.70
N THR A 74 -15.31 22.01 -5.80
CA THR A 74 -15.86 22.24 -7.14
C THR A 74 -16.78 21.08 -7.48
N GLY A 75 -18.09 21.37 -7.56
CA GLY A 75 -19.22 20.44 -7.68
C GLY A 75 -19.26 19.53 -8.90
N LYS A 76 -18.27 18.65 -9.06
CA LYS A 76 -18.32 17.44 -9.88
C LYS A 76 -17.67 16.32 -9.08
N ARG A 77 -18.48 15.58 -8.30
CA ARG A 77 -18.10 14.41 -7.48
C ARG A 77 -16.61 14.42 -7.13
N GLY A 78 -16.24 15.33 -6.22
CA GLY A 78 -14.87 15.66 -5.85
C GLY A 78 -14.09 14.43 -5.43
N GLN A 79 -13.39 13.82 -6.38
CA GLN A 79 -12.32 12.89 -6.02
C GLN A 79 -11.17 13.75 -5.49
N PRO A 80 -10.70 13.50 -4.26
CA PRO A 80 -9.50 14.16 -3.78
C PRO A 80 -8.36 13.85 -4.75
N LYS A 81 -7.67 14.89 -5.25
CA LYS A 81 -6.47 14.69 -6.07
C LYS A 81 -5.37 14.11 -5.18
N THR A 82 -5.15 12.80 -5.28
CA THR A 82 -3.95 12.14 -4.75
C THR A 82 -2.78 12.52 -5.64
N ARG A 83 -1.88 13.37 -5.14
CA ARG A 83 -0.64 13.69 -5.85
C ARG A 83 0.40 12.64 -5.48
N ASN A 84 0.85 11.87 -6.47
CA ASN A 84 2.00 11.00 -6.34
C ASN A 84 3.24 11.80 -6.74
N VAL A 85 4.30 11.79 -5.92
CA VAL A 85 5.55 12.52 -6.26
C VAL A 85 6.37 11.78 -7.33
N ARG A 86 6.01 10.53 -7.68
CA ARG A 86 6.62 9.74 -8.74
C ARG A 86 5.62 9.32 -9.81
N ASN A 87 6.02 9.49 -11.08
CA ASN A 87 5.37 8.94 -12.27
C ASN A 87 5.58 7.41 -12.29
N SER A 88 4.52 6.60 -12.30
CA SER A 88 4.62 5.14 -12.28
C SER A 88 3.95 4.51 -13.50
N LYS A 89 4.77 3.88 -14.36
CA LYS A 89 4.36 2.95 -15.43
C LYS A 89 4.45 1.48 -14.98
N GLN A 90 4.71 1.21 -13.69
CA GLN A 90 5.23 -0.09 -13.22
C GLN A 90 4.15 -1.16 -12.95
N SER A 91 2.92 -0.80 -12.60
CA SER A 91 1.90 -1.80 -12.23
C SER A 91 1.38 -2.65 -13.41
N ALA A 92 1.34 -2.10 -14.63
CA ALA A 92 0.85 -2.83 -15.80
C ALA A 92 1.82 -3.92 -16.31
N GLU A 93 3.14 -3.75 -16.09
CA GLU A 93 4.15 -4.71 -16.52
C GLU A 93 4.20 -5.96 -15.62
N TYR A 94 3.99 -5.80 -14.32
CA TYR A 94 4.02 -6.93 -13.38
C TYR A 94 2.94 -7.99 -13.70
N PHE A 95 1.74 -7.54 -14.05
CA PHE A 95 0.62 -8.42 -14.41
C PHE A 95 0.93 -9.28 -15.64
N ARG A 96 1.56 -8.73 -16.68
CA ARG A 96 1.93 -9.48 -17.90
C ARG A 96 2.95 -10.58 -17.63
N ARG A 97 3.85 -10.38 -16.67
CA ARG A 97 4.97 -11.30 -16.40
C ARG A 97 4.56 -12.54 -15.61
N VAL A 98 3.50 -12.47 -14.79
CA VAL A 98 3.05 -13.61 -13.96
C VAL A 98 2.01 -14.48 -14.66
N SER A 99 1.42 -14.01 -15.76
CA SER A 99 0.52 -14.78 -16.62
C SER A 99 1.22 -15.49 -17.79
N SER A 100 2.56 -15.50 -17.81
CA SER A 100 3.40 -16.19 -18.82
C SER A 100 4.12 -17.36 -18.18
#